data_AF-A0A0W8FVT9-F1
#
_entry.id   AF-A0A0W8FVT9-F1
#
_cell.length_a   1.000
_cell.length_b   1.000
_cell.length_c   1.000
_cell.angle_alpha   90.00
_cell.angle_beta   90.00
_cell.angle_gamma   90.00
#
_symmetry.space_group_name_H-M   'P 1'
#
loop_
_entity.id
_entity.type
_entity.pdbx_description
1 polymer ?
#
loop_
_entity_poly.entity_id
_entity_poly.type
_entity_poly.pdbx_seq_one_letter_code
_entity_poly.pdbx_strand_id
1 'polypeptide(L)'
;MYVSIKILAVFFITAIFLSQTINCDYCNQSIERSYVSFEGKNYHNECYENHIRIKCNYCGLAIDGKFIVSDNNKYHQKCFVDHVQLRCDLCSGLIDGRYFSDYWGNKYHSYHLQNDAQCDYCGRFISAHLTKGGSKYNDGRVICKLCESTSIRNSYKAEDVFRNVRASLESSGIIIDYERIELRLVDKNELEQITSKEEKSGDTRGFVQYTYYKSNGKITSRRFTVYLLSGMPQKDFEAAAAHELMHVWQYLNCSDKLDLLLSEGSAEYAAFIHMSKYQDQYSKYILHNIENNKDAVYGEGFRRIKKFTDRNSFDEMLRMLKRSNR
;
A
#
# COMPACT_ATOMS: atom_id res chain seq x y z
N MET A 1 14.35 -11.69 -12.63
CA MET A 1 14.70 -13.00 -12.04
C MET A 1 15.36 -13.82 -13.14
N TYR A 2 16.66 -14.10 -13.03
CA TYR A 2 17.35 -14.96 -14.00
C TYR A 2 17.19 -16.41 -13.55
N VAL A 3 16.43 -17.19 -14.32
CA VAL A 3 16.20 -18.60 -14.07
C VAL A 3 16.90 -19.40 -15.17
N SER A 4 17.71 -20.39 -14.80
CA SER A 4 18.36 -21.28 -15.77
C SER A 4 18.25 -22.74 -15.33
N ILE A 5 18.08 -23.62 -16.32
CA ILE A 5 18.10 -25.07 -16.12
C ILE A 5 19.52 -25.55 -16.37
N LYS A 6 20.11 -26.23 -15.40
CA LYS A 6 21.42 -26.88 -15.51
C LYS A 6 21.30 -28.39 -15.35
N ILE A 7 22.27 -29.11 -15.91
CA ILE A 7 22.41 -30.56 -15.75
C ILE A 7 23.64 -30.79 -14.87
N LEU A 8 23.47 -31.56 -13.80
CA LEU A 8 24.58 -32.02 -12.99
C LEU A 8 25.26 -33.22 -13.69
N ALA A 9 26.53 -33.08 -14.02
CA ALA A 9 27.36 -34.19 -14.52
C ALA A 9 28.34 -34.61 -13.43
N VAL A 10 28.15 -35.81 -12.90
CA VAL A 10 28.99 -36.42 -11.86
C VAL A 10 29.45 -37.77 -12.37
N PHE A 11 30.75 -38.03 -12.33
CA PHE A 11 31.32 -39.31 -12.75
C PHE A 11 31.98 -40.00 -11.57
N PHE A 12 31.61 -41.27 -11.35
CA PHE A 12 32.29 -42.15 -10.41
C PHE A 12 33.36 -42.92 -11.17
N ILE A 13 34.62 -42.68 -10.83
CA ILE A 13 35.76 -43.27 -11.54
C ILE A 13 36.51 -44.19 -10.59
N THR A 14 36.74 -45.43 -11.04
CA THR A 14 37.68 -46.37 -10.42
C THR A 14 39.04 -46.19 -11.09
N ALA A 15 40.06 -45.81 -10.31
CA ALA A 15 41.40 -45.62 -10.87
C ALA A 15 42.04 -46.97 -11.25
N ILE A 16 42.50 -47.09 -12.50
CA ILE A 16 43.41 -48.16 -12.94
C ILE A 16 44.79 -47.52 -13.08
N PHE A 17 45.76 -47.97 -12.30
CA PHE A 17 47.03 -47.27 -12.11
C PHE A 17 47.95 -47.33 -13.34
N LEU A 18 48.23 -46.15 -13.91
CA LEU A 18 49.44 -45.84 -14.69
C LEU A 18 50.02 -44.49 -14.18
N SER A 19 50.90 -44.57 -13.17
CA SER A 19 51.85 -43.55 -12.66
C SER A 19 51.42 -42.11 -12.29
N GLN A 20 50.15 -41.69 -12.39
CA GLN A 20 49.73 -40.35 -11.94
C GLN A 20 49.02 -40.38 -10.57
N THR A 21 49.54 -39.62 -9.59
CA THR A 21 48.89 -39.39 -8.28
C THR A 21 47.82 -38.32 -8.41
N ILE A 22 46.56 -38.66 -8.14
CA ILE A 22 45.42 -37.72 -8.12
C ILE A 22 45.22 -37.25 -6.68
N ASN A 23 45.05 -35.94 -6.46
CA ASN A 23 44.75 -35.36 -5.14
C ASN A 23 43.30 -34.88 -5.08
N CYS A 24 42.72 -34.85 -3.87
CA CYS A 24 41.40 -34.29 -3.64
C CYS A 24 41.44 -32.76 -3.60
N ASP A 25 40.61 -32.11 -4.41
CA ASP A 25 40.47 -30.65 -4.50
C ASP A 25 39.84 -29.98 -3.26
N TYR A 26 39.40 -30.75 -2.27
CA TYR A 26 38.85 -30.23 -1.01
C TYR A 26 39.87 -30.30 0.15
N CYS A 27 40.42 -31.49 0.42
CA CYS A 27 41.32 -31.72 1.56
C CYS A 27 42.82 -31.74 1.18
N ASN A 28 43.14 -31.67 -0.12
CA ASN A 28 44.49 -31.72 -0.69
C ASN A 28 45.28 -33.03 -0.45
N GLN A 29 44.62 -34.10 0.02
CA GLN A 29 45.26 -35.41 0.24
C GLN A 29 45.15 -36.31 -1.01
N SER A 30 46.04 -37.30 -1.13
CA SER A 30 46.07 -38.24 -2.26
C SER A 30 44.84 -39.15 -2.30
N ILE A 31 44.42 -39.50 -3.51
CA ILE A 31 43.32 -40.42 -3.81
C ILE A 31 43.90 -41.75 -4.30
N GLU A 32 43.64 -42.83 -3.57
CA GLU A 32 44.23 -44.16 -3.85
C GLU A 32 43.29 -45.15 -4.56
N ARG A 33 41.97 -44.88 -4.59
CA ARG A 33 40.97 -45.85 -5.09
C ARG A 33 39.96 -45.21 -6.03
N SER A 34 38.71 -45.09 -5.59
CA SER A 34 37.63 -44.43 -6.31
C SER A 34 37.51 -42.97 -5.87
N TYR A 35 37.06 -42.15 -6.79
CA TYR A 35 36.80 -40.74 -6.56
C TYR A 35 35.60 -40.25 -7.35
N VAL A 36 35.09 -39.09 -6.93
CA VAL A 36 34.06 -38.37 -7.65
C VAL A 36 34.72 -37.27 -8.47
N SER A 37 34.48 -37.27 -9.78
CA SER A 37 34.82 -36.14 -10.63
C SER A 37 33.59 -35.25 -10.81
N PHE A 38 33.72 -33.97 -10.45
CA PHE A 38 32.65 -32.98 -10.53
C PHE A 38 33.19 -31.61 -10.91
N GLU A 39 32.61 -30.99 -11.95
CA GLU A 39 33.02 -29.68 -12.50
C GLU A 39 34.55 -29.57 -12.77
N GLY A 40 35.16 -30.65 -13.27
CA GLY A 40 36.59 -30.71 -13.62
C GLY A 40 37.54 -30.90 -12.44
N LYS A 41 37.01 -31.17 -11.24
CA LYS A 41 37.76 -31.41 -10.01
C LYS A 41 37.51 -32.81 -9.47
N ASN A 42 38.44 -33.33 -8.68
CA ASN A 42 38.42 -34.68 -8.14
C ASN A 42 38.32 -34.65 -6.61
N TYR A 43 37.45 -35.49 -6.06
CA TYR A 43 37.18 -35.49 -4.63
C TYR A 43 37.12 -36.91 -4.06
N HIS A 44 37.57 -37.11 -2.82
CA HIS A 44 37.18 -38.30 -2.06
C HIS A 44 35.65 -38.36 -1.98
N ASN A 45 35.09 -39.58 -1.99
CA ASN A 45 33.63 -39.77 -1.93
C ASN A 45 33.02 -39.06 -0.71
N GLU A 46 33.65 -39.15 0.46
CA GLU A 46 33.18 -38.50 1.68
C GLU A 46 33.30 -36.97 1.61
N CYS A 47 34.42 -36.44 1.09
CA CYS A 47 34.58 -35.00 0.89
C CYS A 47 33.52 -34.45 -0.08
N TYR A 48 33.21 -35.19 -1.14
CA TYR A 48 32.16 -34.83 -2.07
C TYR A 48 30.80 -34.76 -1.36
N GLU A 49 30.37 -35.85 -0.72
CA GLU A 49 29.05 -35.93 -0.06
C GLU A 49 28.86 -34.87 1.03
N ASN A 50 29.89 -34.62 1.84
CA ASN A 50 29.79 -33.75 3.00
C ASN A 50 29.94 -32.26 2.67
N HIS A 51 30.76 -31.92 1.66
CA HIS A 51 31.20 -30.53 1.46
C HIS A 51 30.95 -29.96 0.06
N ILE A 52 30.84 -30.81 -0.96
CA ILE A 52 30.77 -30.34 -2.37
C ILE A 52 29.40 -30.59 -2.99
N ARG A 53 28.71 -31.66 -2.58
CA ARG A 53 27.47 -32.11 -3.18
C ARG A 53 26.43 -31.01 -3.18
N ILE A 54 25.85 -30.77 -4.36
CA ILE A 54 24.83 -29.74 -4.54
C ILE A 54 23.56 -30.17 -3.81
N LYS A 55 23.08 -29.29 -2.92
CA LYS A 55 21.83 -29.46 -2.18
C LYS A 55 20.79 -28.45 -2.64
N CYS A 56 19.53 -28.87 -2.59
CA CYS A 56 18.40 -28.02 -2.86
C CYS A 56 18.21 -27.02 -1.72
N ASN A 57 18.15 -25.74 -2.05
CA ASN A 57 17.94 -24.66 -1.09
C ASN A 57 16.56 -24.68 -0.43
N TYR A 58 15.58 -25.41 -0.99
CA TYR A 58 14.26 -25.57 -0.40
C TYR A 58 14.18 -26.74 0.58
N CYS A 59 14.49 -27.97 0.13
CA CYS A 59 14.31 -29.17 0.97
C CYS A 59 15.59 -29.65 1.68
N GLY A 60 16.75 -29.05 1.38
CA GLY A 60 18.05 -29.43 1.95
C GLY A 60 18.63 -30.75 1.41
N LEU A 61 17.84 -31.54 0.68
CA LEU A 61 18.29 -32.80 0.09
C LEU A 61 19.21 -32.56 -1.11
N ALA A 62 20.09 -33.52 -1.34
CA ALA A 62 20.97 -33.48 -2.50
C ALA A 62 20.19 -33.50 -3.82
N ILE A 63 20.76 -32.84 -4.82
CA ILE A 63 20.22 -32.76 -6.17
C ILE A 63 21.01 -33.74 -7.04
N ASP A 64 20.29 -34.66 -7.67
CA ASP A 64 20.84 -35.53 -8.70
C ASP A 64 20.21 -35.14 -10.06
N GLY A 65 21.01 -34.99 -11.11
CA GLY A 65 20.54 -34.67 -12.47
C GLY A 65 20.19 -33.20 -12.72
N LYS A 66 19.03 -32.93 -13.34
CA LYS A 66 18.64 -31.56 -13.76
C LYS A 66 18.16 -30.73 -12.58
N PHE A 67 18.56 -29.46 -12.54
CA PHE A 67 18.17 -28.53 -11.48
C PHE A 67 17.96 -27.11 -12.00
N ILE A 68 17.27 -26.32 -11.20
CA ILE A 68 16.98 -24.91 -11.50
C ILE A 68 17.87 -24.04 -10.62
N VAL A 69 18.50 -23.04 -11.24
CA VAL A 69 19.20 -21.96 -10.55
C VAL A 69 18.36 -20.70 -10.62
N SER A 70 18.04 -20.10 -9.47
CA SER A 70 17.35 -18.81 -9.35
C SER A 70 17.93 -18.01 -8.19
N ASP A 71 18.32 -16.76 -8.45
CA ASP A 71 18.93 -15.85 -7.47
C ASP A 71 20.07 -16.52 -6.66
N ASN A 72 20.99 -17.18 -7.38
CA ASN A 72 22.13 -17.96 -6.87
C ASN A 72 21.78 -19.21 -6.03
N ASN A 73 20.50 -19.50 -5.83
CA ASN A 73 20.04 -20.71 -5.15
C ASN A 73 19.76 -21.82 -6.16
N LYS A 74 19.97 -23.07 -5.74
CA LYS A 74 19.80 -24.29 -6.56
C LYS A 74 18.63 -25.10 -6.02
N TYR A 75 17.78 -25.59 -6.90
CA TYR A 75 16.56 -26.28 -6.52
C TYR A 75 16.33 -27.52 -7.37
N HIS A 76 15.75 -28.57 -6.79
CA HIS A 76 15.07 -29.59 -7.60
C HIS A 76 13.99 -28.90 -8.45
N GLN A 77 13.78 -29.38 -9.67
CA GLN A 77 12.76 -28.81 -10.57
C GLN A 77 11.38 -28.76 -9.90
N LYS A 78 10.99 -29.87 -9.24
CA LYS A 78 9.72 -29.95 -8.50
C LYS A 78 9.67 -28.96 -7.34
N CYS A 79 10.71 -28.91 -6.50
CA CYS A 79 10.77 -27.96 -5.39
C CYS A 79 10.67 -26.51 -5.87
N PHE A 80 11.29 -26.18 -6.99
CA PHE A 80 11.19 -24.84 -7.57
C PHE A 80 9.75 -24.54 -8.02
N VAL A 81 9.16 -25.39 -8.86
CA VAL A 81 7.80 -25.18 -9.41
C VAL A 81 6.73 -25.11 -8.31
N ASP A 82 6.87 -25.92 -7.28
CA ASP A 82 5.86 -26.07 -6.23
C ASP A 82 5.99 -25.00 -5.13
N HIS A 83 7.21 -24.48 -4.88
CA HIS A 83 7.47 -23.69 -3.67
C HIS A 83 8.26 -22.40 -3.87
N VAL A 84 8.92 -22.21 -5.01
CA VAL A 84 9.80 -21.05 -5.26
C VAL A 84 9.28 -20.21 -6.43
N GLN A 85 8.71 -20.85 -7.44
CA GLN A 85 8.28 -20.19 -8.65
C GLN A 85 7.13 -19.22 -8.36
N LEU A 86 7.30 -17.99 -8.82
CA LEU A 86 6.36 -16.92 -8.59
C LEU A 86 5.03 -17.20 -9.31
N ARG A 87 3.92 -17.01 -8.59
CA ARG A 87 2.56 -17.16 -9.12
C ARG A 87 1.80 -15.86 -8.97
N CYS A 88 0.94 -15.59 -9.95
CA CYS A 88 0.04 -14.46 -9.92
C CYS A 88 -1.08 -14.71 -8.91
N ASP A 89 -1.23 -13.80 -7.97
CA ASP A 89 -2.25 -13.89 -6.92
C ASP A 89 -3.67 -13.77 -7.49
N LEU A 90 -3.83 -13.21 -8.70
CA LEU A 90 -5.13 -13.10 -9.37
C LEU A 90 -5.51 -14.36 -10.15
N CYS A 91 -4.66 -14.83 -11.08
CA CYS A 91 -5.00 -15.93 -12.00
C CYS A 91 -4.35 -17.27 -11.64
N SER A 92 -3.53 -17.33 -10.58
CA SER A 92 -2.71 -18.50 -10.16
C SER A 92 -1.68 -18.99 -11.19
N GLY A 93 -1.59 -18.32 -12.36
CA GLY A 93 -0.62 -18.61 -13.40
C GLY A 93 0.81 -18.26 -12.97
N LEU A 94 1.78 -18.96 -13.57
CA LEU A 94 3.20 -18.71 -13.34
C LEU A 94 3.58 -17.32 -13.87
N ILE A 95 4.36 -16.58 -13.09
CA ILE A 95 4.93 -15.30 -13.51
C ILE A 95 6.34 -15.55 -14.05
N ASP A 96 6.51 -15.39 -15.36
CA ASP A 96 7.75 -15.54 -16.10
C ASP A 96 8.15 -14.21 -16.77
N GLY A 97 8.20 -13.12 -15.99
CA GLY A 97 8.58 -11.83 -16.55
C GLY A 97 8.29 -10.64 -15.63
N ARG A 98 7.90 -9.52 -16.24
CA ARG A 98 7.51 -8.30 -15.51
C ARG A 98 6.21 -8.54 -14.76
N TYR A 99 6.22 -8.21 -13.49
CA TYR A 99 5.06 -8.24 -12.61
C TYR A 99 4.94 -6.93 -11.85
N PHE A 100 3.77 -6.71 -11.30
CA PHE A 100 3.47 -5.59 -10.42
C PHE A 100 3.09 -6.15 -9.04
N SER A 101 3.50 -5.43 -7.99
CA SER A 101 3.09 -5.73 -6.61
C SER A 101 2.25 -4.61 -6.05
N ASP A 102 1.13 -4.96 -5.43
CA ASP A 102 0.33 -3.98 -4.69
C ASP A 102 0.87 -3.75 -3.27
N TYR A 103 0.28 -2.77 -2.57
CA TYR A 103 0.62 -2.46 -1.19
C TYR A 103 0.48 -3.66 -0.23
N TRP A 104 -0.44 -4.59 -0.56
CA TRP A 104 -0.79 -5.72 0.28
C TRP A 104 0.14 -6.92 0.08
N GLY A 105 1.17 -6.79 -0.77
CA GLY A 105 2.17 -7.82 -1.05
C GLY A 105 1.75 -8.82 -2.13
N ASN A 106 0.58 -8.63 -2.74
CA ASN A 106 0.14 -9.47 -3.85
C ASN A 106 0.96 -9.15 -5.09
N LYS A 107 1.18 -10.16 -5.93
CA LYS A 107 1.99 -10.11 -7.15
C LYS A 107 1.12 -10.51 -8.33
N TYR A 108 1.13 -9.70 -9.37
CA TYR A 108 0.24 -9.83 -10.51
C TYR A 108 1.03 -9.80 -11.81
N HIS A 109 0.57 -10.56 -12.82
CA HIS A 109 1.01 -10.30 -14.18
C HIS A 109 0.68 -8.86 -14.58
N SER A 110 1.60 -8.21 -15.31
CA SER A 110 1.45 -6.80 -15.69
C SER A 110 0.24 -6.54 -16.60
N TYR A 111 -0.22 -7.54 -17.36
CA TYR A 111 -1.35 -7.38 -18.28
C TYR A 111 -2.71 -7.24 -17.57
N HIS A 112 -2.82 -7.63 -16.29
CA HIS A 112 -4.05 -7.48 -15.52
C HIS A 112 -4.41 -6.00 -15.29
N LEU A 113 -3.43 -5.10 -15.25
CA LEU A 113 -3.63 -3.66 -15.06
C LEU A 113 -4.53 -3.01 -16.12
N GLN A 114 -4.68 -3.62 -17.30
CA GLN A 114 -5.49 -3.08 -18.39
C GLN A 114 -6.82 -3.81 -18.59
N ASN A 115 -6.98 -4.99 -18.00
CA ASN A 115 -8.05 -5.93 -18.36
C ASN A 115 -8.98 -6.29 -17.21
N ASP A 116 -8.53 -6.09 -15.96
CA ASP A 116 -9.23 -6.57 -14.78
C ASP A 116 -9.62 -5.43 -13.85
N ALA A 117 -10.79 -5.55 -13.22
CA ALA A 117 -11.30 -4.53 -12.32
C ALA A 117 -10.50 -4.50 -11.01
N GLN A 118 -10.19 -3.29 -10.54
CA GLN A 118 -9.59 -3.03 -9.23
C GLN A 118 -10.62 -2.40 -8.28
N CYS A 119 -10.44 -2.60 -6.99
CA CYS A 119 -11.18 -1.90 -5.96
C CYS A 119 -10.75 -0.43 -5.92
N ASP A 120 -11.70 0.50 -6.01
CA ASP A 120 -11.43 1.95 -5.99
C ASP A 120 -10.84 2.44 -4.66
N TYR A 121 -10.90 1.64 -3.60
CA TYR A 121 -10.40 2.00 -2.27
C TYR A 121 -9.05 1.35 -1.96
N CYS A 122 -8.97 0.02 -2.04
CA CYS A 122 -7.74 -0.69 -1.64
C CYS A 122 -6.80 -1.05 -2.81
N GLY A 123 -7.19 -0.78 -4.05
CA GLY A 123 -6.37 -1.06 -5.24
C GLY A 123 -6.18 -2.54 -5.60
N ARG A 124 -6.64 -3.49 -4.76
CA ARG A 124 -6.60 -4.93 -5.08
C ARG A 124 -7.49 -5.23 -6.28
N PHE A 125 -7.07 -6.16 -7.13
CA PHE A 125 -7.94 -6.74 -8.15
C PHE A 125 -9.13 -7.49 -7.55
N ILE A 126 -10.28 -7.40 -8.21
CA ILE A 126 -11.51 -8.07 -7.78
C ILE A 126 -11.48 -9.53 -8.21
N SER A 127 -11.45 -10.45 -7.25
CA SER A 127 -11.59 -11.89 -7.53
C SER A 127 -12.16 -12.66 -6.35
N ALA A 128 -12.70 -13.86 -6.62
CA ALA A 128 -13.25 -14.74 -5.59
C ALA A 128 -12.20 -15.12 -4.53
N HIS A 129 -10.96 -15.39 -4.94
CA HIS A 129 -9.90 -15.85 -4.05
C HIS A 129 -9.22 -14.71 -3.28
N LEU A 130 -8.98 -13.55 -3.93
CA LEU A 130 -8.25 -12.44 -3.29
C LEU A 130 -9.14 -11.58 -2.43
N THR A 131 -10.32 -11.23 -2.94
CA THR A 131 -11.16 -10.22 -2.32
C THR A 131 -12.55 -10.71 -1.97
N LYS A 132 -12.82 -12.02 -2.12
CA LYS A 132 -14.14 -12.63 -1.97
C LYS A 132 -15.17 -12.04 -2.95
N GLY A 133 -14.70 -11.59 -4.12
CA GLY A 133 -15.49 -10.89 -5.13
C GLY A 133 -15.57 -9.39 -4.89
N GLY A 134 -16.57 -8.75 -5.51
CA GLY A 134 -16.80 -7.32 -5.44
C GLY A 134 -18.21 -6.94 -5.89
N SER A 135 -18.52 -5.66 -5.80
CA SER A 135 -19.77 -5.05 -6.24
C SER A 135 -19.46 -3.73 -6.95
N LYS A 136 -20.38 -3.29 -7.81
CA LYS A 136 -20.35 -1.99 -8.46
C LYS A 136 -21.50 -1.15 -7.94
N TYR A 137 -21.23 0.08 -7.56
CA TYR A 137 -22.24 1.03 -7.10
C TYR A 137 -22.93 1.67 -8.30
N ASN A 138 -24.10 2.28 -8.06
CA ASN A 138 -24.89 2.93 -9.11
C ASN A 138 -24.14 4.10 -9.76
N ASP A 139 -23.22 4.72 -9.03
CA ASP A 139 -22.35 5.80 -9.49
C ASP A 139 -21.08 5.33 -10.20
N GLY A 140 -20.98 4.02 -10.47
CA GLY A 140 -19.89 3.43 -11.22
C GLY A 140 -18.71 2.94 -10.39
N ARG A 141 -18.60 3.33 -9.11
CA ARG A 141 -17.50 2.88 -8.24
C ARG A 141 -17.48 1.37 -8.06
N VAL A 142 -16.29 0.77 -8.05
CA VAL A 142 -16.06 -0.65 -7.85
C VAL A 142 -15.44 -0.90 -6.48
N ILE A 143 -16.05 -1.78 -5.69
CA ILE A 143 -15.56 -2.13 -4.35
C ILE A 143 -15.42 -3.64 -4.20
N CYS A 144 -14.36 -4.06 -3.52
CA CYS A 144 -14.16 -5.47 -3.19
C CYS A 144 -14.88 -5.86 -1.89
N LYS A 145 -15.23 -7.15 -1.69
CA LYS A 145 -15.98 -7.55 -0.48
C LYS A 145 -15.23 -7.33 0.82
N LEU A 146 -13.89 -7.33 0.81
CA LEU A 146 -13.08 -6.97 1.99
C LEU A 146 -13.36 -5.52 2.41
N CYS A 147 -13.36 -4.59 1.46
CA CYS A 147 -13.63 -3.16 1.71
C CYS A 147 -15.12 -2.92 2.02
N GLU A 148 -16.02 -3.55 1.26
CA GLU A 148 -17.46 -3.39 1.41
C GLU A 148 -17.96 -3.84 2.79
N SER A 149 -17.32 -4.86 3.40
CA SER A 149 -17.69 -5.36 4.74
C SER A 149 -17.62 -4.31 5.85
N THR A 150 -16.87 -3.22 5.65
CA THR A 150 -16.75 -2.10 6.59
C THR A 150 -17.41 -0.82 6.09
N SER A 151 -18.08 -0.87 4.93
CA SER A 151 -18.61 0.31 4.27
C SER A 151 -19.66 1.06 5.11
N ILE A 152 -19.64 2.39 5.04
CA ILE A 152 -20.59 3.26 5.72
C ILE A 152 -21.60 3.77 4.70
N ARG A 153 -22.84 3.27 4.81
CA ARG A 153 -23.98 3.68 3.96
C ARG A 153 -25.17 4.21 4.75
N ASN A 154 -25.18 3.92 6.06
CA ASN A 154 -26.25 4.30 6.97
C ASN A 154 -25.90 5.66 7.59
N SER A 155 -26.82 6.62 7.53
CA SER A 155 -26.65 7.97 8.07
C SER A 155 -26.38 7.97 9.58
N TYR A 156 -27.04 7.12 10.38
CA TYR A 156 -26.79 7.02 11.82
C TYR A 156 -25.35 6.60 12.11
N LYS A 157 -24.86 5.54 11.44
CA LYS A 157 -23.47 5.09 11.58
C LYS A 157 -22.49 6.18 11.10
N ALA A 158 -22.82 6.87 10.01
CA ALA A 158 -21.99 7.95 9.48
C ALA A 158 -21.87 9.11 10.48
N GLU A 159 -22.98 9.54 11.08
CA GLU A 159 -23.01 10.59 12.10
C GLU A 159 -22.21 10.19 13.36
N ASP A 160 -22.35 8.94 13.82
CA ASP A 160 -21.58 8.43 14.95
C ASP A 160 -20.07 8.45 14.67
N VAL A 161 -19.65 7.95 13.50
CA VAL A 161 -18.24 7.96 13.10
C VAL A 161 -17.74 9.40 12.91
N PHE A 162 -18.51 10.26 12.26
CA PHE A 162 -18.16 11.66 12.02
C PHE A 162 -17.95 12.42 13.34
N ARG A 163 -18.83 12.23 14.32
CA ARG A 163 -18.67 12.79 15.68
C ARG A 163 -17.41 12.27 16.36
N ASN A 164 -17.10 10.98 16.22
CA ASN A 164 -15.88 10.39 16.80
C ASN A 164 -14.61 10.96 16.14
N VAL A 165 -14.62 11.19 14.83
CA VAL A 165 -13.51 11.84 14.11
C VAL A 165 -13.34 13.27 14.62
N ARG A 166 -14.42 14.06 14.72
CA ARG A 166 -14.38 15.41 15.30
C ARG A 166 -13.77 15.41 16.70
N ALA A 167 -14.27 14.57 17.60
CA ALA A 167 -13.73 14.46 18.96
C ALA A 167 -12.23 14.06 18.95
N SER A 168 -11.83 13.19 18.02
CA SER A 168 -10.44 12.81 17.84
C SER A 168 -9.57 13.99 17.39
N LEU A 169 -10.04 14.83 16.47
CA LEU A 169 -9.32 16.03 16.04
C LEU A 169 -9.25 17.09 17.16
N GLU A 170 -10.34 17.30 17.88
CA GLU A 170 -10.41 18.22 19.02
C GLU A 170 -9.44 17.78 20.14
N SER A 171 -9.36 16.47 20.43
CA SER A 171 -8.37 15.92 21.38
C SER A 171 -6.91 16.13 20.94
N SER A 172 -6.68 16.32 19.64
CA SER A 172 -5.36 16.63 19.08
C SER A 172 -5.07 18.13 19.04
N GLY A 173 -6.01 19.01 19.40
CA GLY A 173 -5.84 20.47 19.41
C GLY A 173 -6.54 21.22 18.25
N ILE A 174 -7.18 20.51 17.31
CA ILE A 174 -8.00 21.12 16.25
C ILE A 174 -9.41 21.36 16.81
N ILE A 175 -9.56 22.43 17.59
CA ILE A 175 -10.82 22.76 18.25
C ILE A 175 -11.81 23.37 17.25
N ILE A 176 -12.88 22.65 16.94
CA ILE A 176 -13.94 23.09 16.03
C ILE A 176 -15.07 23.67 16.87
N ASP A 177 -14.97 24.95 17.21
CA ASP A 177 -15.95 25.65 18.04
C ASP A 177 -17.20 26.04 17.21
N TYR A 178 -18.01 25.05 16.87
CA TYR A 178 -19.26 25.21 16.13
C TYR A 178 -20.29 24.14 16.51
N GLU A 179 -21.49 24.56 16.93
CA GLU A 179 -22.47 23.64 17.54
C GLU A 179 -22.92 22.53 16.59
N ARG A 180 -23.31 22.86 15.35
CA ARG A 180 -23.88 21.88 14.42
C ARG A 180 -23.29 21.99 13.02
N ILE A 181 -22.58 20.94 12.63
CA ILE A 181 -22.13 20.70 11.25
C ILE A 181 -23.06 19.64 10.68
N GLU A 182 -23.72 19.93 9.56
CA GLU A 182 -24.60 18.97 8.90
C GLU A 182 -23.76 17.98 8.09
N LEU A 183 -23.98 16.68 8.28
CA LEU A 183 -23.36 15.64 7.46
C LEU A 183 -24.37 15.12 6.43
N ARG A 184 -23.95 15.01 5.17
CA ARG A 184 -24.72 14.39 4.10
C ARG A 184 -23.91 13.31 3.40
N LEU A 185 -24.49 12.10 3.34
CA LEU A 185 -23.96 11.03 2.52
C LEU A 185 -24.47 11.20 1.09
N VAL A 186 -23.56 11.25 0.13
CA VAL A 186 -23.87 11.44 -1.30
C VAL A 186 -23.19 10.38 -2.16
N ASP A 187 -23.67 10.17 -3.38
CA ASP A 187 -22.94 9.36 -4.36
C ASP A 187 -21.93 10.20 -5.14
N LYS A 188 -21.08 9.56 -5.95
CA LYS A 188 -20.03 10.24 -6.71
C LYS A 188 -20.60 11.27 -7.70
N ASN A 189 -21.72 10.95 -8.35
CA ASN A 189 -22.32 11.85 -9.34
C ASN A 189 -22.90 13.09 -8.66
N GLU A 190 -23.57 12.91 -7.52
CA GLU A 190 -24.08 14.02 -6.70
C GLU A 190 -22.94 14.90 -6.17
N LEU A 191 -21.85 14.30 -5.68
CA LEU A 191 -20.69 15.06 -5.20
C LEU A 191 -20.04 15.87 -6.33
N GLU A 192 -19.91 15.31 -7.53
CA GLU A 192 -19.42 16.04 -8.72
C GLU A 192 -20.35 17.20 -9.12
N GLN A 193 -21.66 17.04 -8.98
CA GLN A 193 -22.64 18.11 -9.24
C GLN A 193 -22.57 19.24 -8.21
N ILE A 194 -22.29 18.91 -6.95
CA ILE A 194 -22.12 19.90 -5.87
C ILE A 194 -20.82 20.68 -6.09
N THR A 195 -19.71 19.99 -6.40
CA THR A 195 -18.38 20.58 -6.51
C THR A 195 -18.12 21.31 -7.83
N SER A 196 -18.76 20.91 -8.93
CA SER A 196 -18.59 21.57 -10.25
C SER A 196 -18.99 23.05 -10.30
N LYS A 197 -19.69 23.55 -9.27
CA LYS A 197 -20.09 24.94 -9.13
C LYS A 197 -19.08 25.80 -8.36
N GLU A 198 -18.06 25.21 -7.76
CA GLU A 198 -17.05 25.89 -6.94
C GLU A 198 -15.63 25.57 -7.44
N GLU A 199 -14.69 26.52 -7.31
CA GLU A 199 -13.30 26.33 -7.78
C GLU A 199 -12.63 25.14 -7.06
N LYS A 200 -12.27 24.13 -7.85
CA LYS A 200 -11.83 22.78 -7.46
C LYS A 200 -10.89 22.72 -6.25
N SER A 201 -11.34 22.03 -5.21
CA SER A 201 -10.53 21.12 -4.38
C SER A 201 -10.77 19.70 -4.93
N GLY A 202 -9.69 18.95 -5.15
CA GLY A 202 -9.61 17.68 -5.85
C GLY A 202 -9.75 16.40 -5.01
N ASP A 203 -10.08 16.47 -3.70
CA ASP A 203 -10.46 15.25 -2.97
C ASP A 203 -11.86 14.80 -3.42
N THR A 204 -11.92 13.76 -4.23
CA THR A 204 -13.17 13.23 -4.78
C THR A 204 -14.04 12.50 -3.73
N ARG A 205 -13.64 12.49 -2.46
CA ARG A 205 -14.31 11.71 -1.39
C ARG A 205 -15.18 12.55 -0.46
N GLY A 206 -14.97 13.87 -0.44
CA GLY A 206 -15.66 14.78 0.45
C GLY A 206 -15.73 16.20 -0.09
N PHE A 207 -16.56 17.02 0.55
CA PHE A 207 -16.62 18.46 0.30
C PHE A 207 -17.27 19.21 1.46
N VAL A 208 -16.68 20.33 1.87
CA VAL A 208 -17.34 21.30 2.77
C VAL A 208 -18.00 22.41 1.98
N GLN A 209 -19.32 22.53 2.11
CA GLN A 209 -20.05 23.73 1.73
C GLN A 209 -20.25 24.63 2.95
N TYR A 210 -19.87 25.89 2.79
CA TYR A 210 -20.17 26.93 3.76
C TYR A 210 -21.17 27.94 3.18
N THR A 211 -22.24 28.21 3.93
CA THR A 211 -23.23 29.23 3.59
C THR A 211 -23.38 30.23 4.73
N TYR A 212 -23.64 31.49 4.37
CA TYR A 212 -23.87 32.55 5.34
C TYR A 212 -25.09 33.37 4.94
N TYR A 213 -25.82 33.82 5.95
CA TYR A 213 -26.99 34.67 5.79
C TYR A 213 -26.65 36.06 6.31
N LYS A 214 -27.05 37.10 5.56
CA LYS A 214 -26.85 38.50 5.95
C LYS A 214 -28.20 39.15 6.22
N SER A 215 -28.24 39.99 7.27
CA SER A 215 -29.30 40.97 7.50
C SER A 215 -28.65 42.32 7.79
N ASN A 216 -29.11 43.38 7.12
CA ASN A 216 -28.54 44.73 7.22
C ASN A 216 -27.00 44.79 7.03
N GLY A 217 -26.47 44.02 6.07
CA GLY A 217 -25.04 43.95 5.78
C GLY A 217 -24.19 43.15 6.79
N LYS A 218 -24.79 42.70 7.91
CA LYS A 218 -24.13 41.88 8.93
C LYS A 218 -24.50 40.41 8.75
N ILE A 219 -23.51 39.52 8.90
CA ILE A 219 -23.76 38.08 8.90
C ILE A 219 -24.57 37.74 10.16
N THR A 220 -25.76 37.16 9.97
CA THR A 220 -26.69 36.77 11.05
C THR A 220 -26.62 35.29 11.38
N SER A 221 -26.30 34.45 10.40
CA SER A 221 -26.08 33.03 10.65
C SER A 221 -25.13 32.43 9.62
N ARG A 222 -24.52 31.31 10.04
CA ARG A 222 -23.61 30.49 9.25
C ARG A 222 -24.17 29.08 9.20
N ARG A 223 -23.81 28.30 8.19
CA ARG A 223 -24.10 26.87 8.12
C ARG A 223 -22.99 26.16 7.37
N PHE A 224 -22.51 25.07 7.96
CA PHE A 224 -21.59 24.13 7.34
C PHE A 224 -22.32 22.85 7.01
N THR A 225 -22.17 22.40 5.77
CA THR A 225 -22.62 21.09 5.32
C THR A 225 -21.40 20.35 4.79
N VAL A 226 -21.07 19.23 5.43
CA VAL A 226 -20.03 18.31 4.99
C VAL A 226 -20.69 17.20 4.19
N TYR A 227 -20.30 17.07 2.93
CA TYR A 227 -20.72 15.99 2.05
C TYR A 227 -19.61 14.93 2.04
N LEU A 228 -19.96 13.67 2.26
CA LEU A 228 -19.02 12.55 2.17
C LEU A 228 -19.61 11.44 1.30
N LEU A 229 -18.76 10.76 0.55
CA LEU A 229 -19.20 9.64 -0.27
C LEU A 229 -19.82 8.51 0.57
N SER A 230 -21.04 8.13 0.21
CA SER A 230 -21.70 6.93 0.71
C SER A 230 -20.98 5.68 0.23
N GLY A 231 -20.92 4.64 1.08
CA GLY A 231 -20.33 3.34 0.73
C GLY A 231 -18.81 3.26 0.83
N MET A 232 -18.13 4.29 1.33
CA MET A 232 -16.70 4.19 1.62
C MET A 232 -16.44 3.19 2.76
N PRO A 233 -15.34 2.40 2.72
CA PRO A 233 -14.86 1.69 3.89
C PRO A 233 -14.68 2.66 5.07
N GLN A 234 -14.91 2.17 6.29
CA GLN A 234 -14.95 3.03 7.46
C GLN A 234 -13.67 3.88 7.64
N LYS A 235 -12.50 3.33 7.32
CA LYS A 235 -11.23 4.07 7.44
C LYS A 235 -11.05 5.14 6.37
N ASP A 236 -11.50 4.91 5.14
CA ASP A 236 -11.55 5.96 4.11
C ASP A 236 -12.53 7.08 4.52
N PHE A 237 -13.67 6.70 5.08
CA PHE A 237 -14.64 7.66 5.60
C PHE A 237 -14.07 8.50 6.75
N GLU A 238 -13.39 7.86 7.71
CA GLU A 238 -12.72 8.55 8.83
C GLU A 238 -11.65 9.54 8.34
N ALA A 239 -10.85 9.15 7.34
CA ALA A 239 -9.83 10.01 6.74
C ALA A 239 -10.44 11.21 6.00
N ALA A 240 -11.46 10.98 5.16
CA ALA A 240 -12.16 12.05 4.47
C ALA A 240 -12.89 12.99 5.45
N ALA A 241 -13.56 12.45 6.47
CA ALA A 241 -14.18 13.26 7.51
C ALA A 241 -13.16 14.15 8.23
N ALA A 242 -11.97 13.62 8.55
CA ALA A 242 -10.92 14.39 9.21
C ALA A 242 -10.39 15.52 8.31
N HIS A 243 -10.25 15.25 7.01
CA HIS A 243 -9.90 16.23 5.99
C HIS A 243 -10.93 17.36 5.93
N GLU A 244 -12.21 17.04 5.73
CA GLU A 244 -13.27 18.05 5.64
C GLU A 244 -13.45 18.84 6.93
N LEU A 245 -13.35 18.20 8.09
CA LEU A 245 -13.42 18.90 9.39
C LEU A 245 -12.28 19.91 9.58
N MET A 246 -11.11 19.66 8.98
CA MET A 246 -10.03 20.66 8.98
C MET A 246 -10.37 21.87 8.12
N HIS A 247 -11.08 21.71 7.00
CA HIS A 247 -11.60 22.86 6.24
C HIS A 247 -12.62 23.68 7.03
N VAL A 248 -13.50 23.02 7.80
CA VAL A 248 -14.38 23.72 8.74
C VAL A 248 -13.55 24.51 9.77
N TRP A 249 -12.51 23.90 10.35
CA TRP A 249 -11.63 24.56 11.30
C TRP A 249 -10.94 25.78 10.68
N GLN A 250 -10.37 25.64 9.47
CA GLN A 250 -9.72 26.72 8.73
C GLN A 250 -10.70 27.87 8.51
N TYR A 251 -11.92 27.59 8.08
CA TYR A 251 -12.95 28.62 7.88
C TYR A 251 -13.22 29.41 9.17
N LEU A 252 -13.30 28.73 10.31
CA LEU A 252 -13.61 29.36 11.59
C LEU A 252 -12.43 30.16 12.17
N ASN A 253 -11.20 29.81 11.82
CA ASN A 253 -10.00 30.27 12.53
C ASN A 253 -9.04 31.12 11.70
N CYS A 254 -9.10 31.07 10.37
CA CYS A 254 -8.21 31.81 9.48
C CYS A 254 -8.89 33.11 9.01
N SER A 255 -8.15 34.21 8.97
CA SER A 255 -8.69 35.53 8.63
C SER A 255 -9.06 35.68 7.16
N ASP A 256 -8.38 34.95 6.27
CA ASP A 256 -8.54 35.05 4.83
C ASP A 256 -8.36 33.67 4.17
N LYS A 257 -8.72 33.58 2.88
CA LYS A 257 -8.57 32.34 2.08
C LYS A 257 -7.11 31.91 2.04
N LEU A 258 -6.80 30.81 2.72
CA LEU A 258 -5.47 30.21 2.71
C LEU A 258 -5.03 29.90 1.29
N ASP A 259 -3.71 30.00 1.05
CA ASP A 259 -3.12 29.42 -0.15
C ASP A 259 -3.49 27.94 -0.26
N LEU A 260 -3.72 27.47 -1.49
CA LEU A 260 -4.25 26.13 -1.74
C LEU A 260 -3.35 25.03 -1.15
N LEU A 261 -2.02 25.19 -1.20
CA LEU A 261 -1.09 24.20 -0.63
C LEU A 261 -1.15 24.15 0.90
N LEU A 262 -1.43 25.30 1.55
CA LEU A 262 -1.62 25.35 3.00
C LEU A 262 -2.98 24.79 3.40
N SER A 263 -4.03 25.11 2.63
CA SER A 263 -5.39 24.61 2.84
C SER A 263 -5.45 23.09 2.73
N GLU A 264 -5.17 22.53 1.56
CA GLU A 264 -5.25 21.08 1.31
C GLU A 264 -4.18 20.34 2.11
N GLY A 265 -2.97 20.90 2.21
CA GLY A 265 -1.88 20.27 2.93
C GLY A 265 -2.16 20.08 4.42
N SER A 266 -2.84 21.04 5.05
CA SER A 266 -3.19 20.93 6.47
C SER A 266 -4.43 20.07 6.70
N ALA A 267 -5.35 20.00 5.72
CA ALA A 267 -6.45 19.04 5.71
C ALA A 267 -5.95 17.58 5.60
N GLU A 268 -5.02 17.30 4.68
CA GLU A 268 -4.32 16.01 4.61
C GLU A 268 -3.57 15.68 5.90
N TYR A 269 -2.95 16.69 6.53
CA TYR A 269 -2.26 16.49 7.81
C TYR A 269 -3.22 16.13 8.96
N ALA A 270 -4.45 16.67 8.95
CA ALA A 270 -5.49 16.28 9.92
C ALA A 270 -5.91 14.81 9.75
N ALA A 271 -6.10 14.37 8.50
CA ALA A 271 -6.35 12.97 8.18
C ALA A 271 -5.18 12.07 8.64
N PHE A 272 -3.93 12.49 8.39
CA PHE A 272 -2.72 11.80 8.85
C PHE A 272 -2.67 11.65 10.38
N ILE A 273 -2.94 12.72 11.15
CA ILE A 273 -2.95 12.64 12.62
C ILE A 273 -4.04 11.67 13.09
N HIS A 274 -5.25 11.76 12.52
CA HIS A 274 -6.35 10.89 12.91
C HIS A 274 -6.02 9.42 12.62
N MET A 275 -5.50 9.12 11.42
CA MET A 275 -5.12 7.76 11.01
C MET A 275 -3.92 7.20 11.80
N SER A 276 -2.98 8.05 12.21
CA SER A 276 -1.79 7.65 12.99
C SER A 276 -2.12 7.10 14.39
N LYS A 277 -3.35 7.30 14.87
CA LYS A 277 -3.84 6.75 16.15
C LYS A 277 -4.13 5.24 16.07
N TYR A 278 -4.20 4.67 14.87
CA TYR A 278 -4.56 3.26 14.65
C TYR A 278 -3.37 2.45 14.15
N GLN A 279 -3.32 1.18 14.55
CA GLN A 279 -2.23 0.25 14.19
C GLN A 279 -2.62 -0.83 13.17
N ASP A 280 -3.90 -0.84 12.75
CA ASP A 280 -4.42 -1.81 11.79
C ASP A 280 -3.85 -1.60 10.38
N GLN A 281 -3.90 -2.65 9.57
CA GLN A 281 -3.29 -2.67 8.24
C GLN A 281 -3.93 -1.67 7.27
N TYR A 282 -5.23 -1.40 7.42
CA TYR A 282 -5.93 -0.48 6.52
C TYR A 282 -5.61 0.97 6.85
N SER A 283 -5.52 1.33 8.14
CA SER A 283 -5.04 2.64 8.55
C SER A 283 -3.60 2.89 8.09
N LYS A 284 -2.72 1.89 8.15
CA LYS A 284 -1.35 1.96 7.58
C LYS A 284 -1.35 2.15 6.06
N TYR A 285 -2.27 1.49 5.35
CA TYR A 285 -2.46 1.71 3.92
C TYR A 285 -2.86 3.15 3.59
N ILE A 286 -3.78 3.74 4.35
CA ILE A 286 -4.16 5.14 4.17
C ILE A 286 -2.98 6.07 4.45
N LEU A 287 -2.24 5.86 5.55
CA LEU A 287 -1.04 6.64 5.87
C LEU A 287 0.00 6.57 4.75
N HIS A 288 0.27 5.35 4.25
CA HIS A 288 1.17 5.15 3.12
C HIS A 288 0.73 5.96 1.89
N ASN A 289 -0.56 5.96 1.58
CA ASN A 289 -1.09 6.73 0.45
C ASN A 289 -0.96 8.24 0.64
N ILE A 290 -1.24 8.76 1.84
CA ILE A 290 -1.06 10.20 2.17
C ILE A 290 0.42 10.58 2.00
N GLU A 291 1.33 9.80 2.58
CA GLU A 291 2.76 10.10 2.57
C GLU A 291 3.40 10.02 1.17
N ASN A 292 2.90 9.13 0.32
CA ASN A 292 3.43 8.89 -1.02
C ASN A 292 2.59 9.53 -2.13
N ASN A 293 1.60 10.34 -1.78
CA ASN A 293 0.78 11.04 -2.77
C ASN A 293 1.67 12.00 -3.60
N LYS A 294 1.67 11.82 -4.92
CA LYS A 294 2.49 12.62 -5.85
C LYS A 294 1.76 13.85 -6.39
N ASP A 295 0.51 14.05 -6.00
CA ASP A 295 -0.28 15.20 -6.41
C ASP A 295 0.42 16.53 -6.01
N ALA A 296 0.38 17.50 -6.92
CA ALA A 296 1.08 18.76 -6.80
C ALA A 296 0.48 19.70 -5.75
N VAL A 297 -0.77 19.44 -5.32
CA VAL A 297 -1.48 20.21 -4.30
C VAL A 297 -1.58 19.39 -3.01
N TYR A 298 -2.19 18.21 -3.05
CA TYR A 298 -2.43 17.39 -1.86
C TYR A 298 -1.14 16.81 -1.30
N GLY A 299 -0.40 16.06 -2.13
CA GLY A 299 0.83 15.41 -1.72
C GLY A 299 1.92 16.40 -1.34
N GLU A 300 2.10 17.44 -2.15
CA GLU A 300 3.09 18.49 -1.87
C GLU A 300 2.70 19.35 -0.67
N GLY A 301 1.43 19.76 -0.56
CA GLY A 301 0.90 20.48 0.59
C GLY A 301 1.11 19.69 1.88
N PHE A 302 0.75 18.41 1.88
CA PHE A 302 0.97 17.51 3.02
C PHE A 302 2.45 17.47 3.43
N ARG A 303 3.36 17.21 2.48
CA ARG A 303 4.80 17.15 2.77
C ARG A 303 5.32 18.46 3.35
N ARG A 304 4.84 19.61 2.88
CA ARG A 304 5.23 20.93 3.42
C ARG A 304 4.73 21.13 4.85
N ILE A 305 3.45 20.87 5.11
CA ILE A 305 2.86 20.98 6.44
C ILE A 305 3.51 20.01 7.41
N LYS A 306 3.71 18.75 7.01
CA LYS A 306 4.40 17.74 7.81
C LYS A 306 5.83 18.19 8.14
N LYS A 307 6.61 18.62 7.14
CA LYS A 307 7.99 19.11 7.35
C LYS A 307 8.05 20.33 8.26
N PHE A 308 7.10 21.26 8.13
CA PHE A 308 6.99 22.40 9.04
C PHE A 308 6.70 21.93 10.47
N THR A 309 5.72 21.03 10.63
CA THR A 309 5.29 20.53 11.94
C THR A 309 6.39 19.72 12.64
N ASP A 310 7.10 18.87 11.90
CA ASP A 310 8.23 18.07 12.41
C ASP A 310 9.41 18.94 12.90
N ARG A 311 9.60 20.14 12.31
CA ARG A 311 10.68 21.08 12.67
C ARG A 311 10.33 22.05 13.80
N ASN A 312 9.05 22.31 13.97
CA ASN A 312 8.52 23.28 14.90
C ASN A 312 7.66 22.51 15.91
N SER A 313 6.35 22.65 15.83
CA SER A 313 5.38 21.87 16.59
C SER A 313 4.02 21.93 15.93
N PHE A 314 3.11 21.05 16.34
CA PHE A 314 1.73 21.07 15.88
C PHE A 314 1.01 22.39 16.21
N ASP A 315 1.21 22.91 17.42
CA ASP A 315 0.65 24.19 17.84
C ASP A 315 1.16 25.36 16.99
N GLU A 316 2.44 25.35 16.62
CA GLU A 316 3.01 26.36 15.73
C GLU A 316 2.45 26.27 14.32
N MET A 317 2.14 25.08 13.82
CA MET A 317 1.46 24.89 12.54
C MET A 317 0.06 25.52 12.58
N LEU A 318 -0.74 25.27 13.62
CA LEU A 318 -2.06 25.91 13.77
C LEU A 318 -1.95 27.44 13.91
N ARG A 319 -0.96 27.95 14.66
CA ARG A 319 -0.71 29.40 14.78
C ARG A 319 -0.29 30.02 13.44
N MET A 320 0.51 29.30 12.64
CA MET A 320 0.89 29.73 11.30
C MET A 320 -0.36 29.85 10.43
N LEU A 321 -1.22 28.83 10.37
CA LEU A 321 -2.46 28.88 9.57
C LEU A 321 -3.37 30.05 9.97
N LYS A 322 -3.51 30.35 11.27
CA LYS A 322 -4.28 31.51 11.76
C LYS A 322 -3.70 32.86 11.31
N ARG A 323 -2.39 32.93 11.04
CA ARG A 323 -1.66 34.16 10.68
C ARG A 323 -1.40 34.30 9.19
N SER A 324 -1.48 33.21 8.43
CA SER A 324 -1.24 33.19 6.98
C SER A 324 -2.36 33.92 6.24
N ASN A 325 -2.29 35.25 6.29
CA ASN A 325 -2.78 36.29 5.37
C ASN A 325 -2.82 37.66 6.10
N ARG A 326 -1.68 38.08 6.66
CA ARG A 326 -1.40 39.48 6.99
C ARG A 326 -0.27 40.00 6.14
#